data_AF-Q4KGC9-F1
#
_entry.id   AF-Q4KGC9-F1
#
_cell.length_a   1.000
_cell.length_b   1.000
_cell.length_c   1.000
_cell.angle_alpha   90.00
_cell.angle_beta   90.00
_cell.angle_gamma   90.00
#
_symmetry.space_group_name_H-M   'P 1'
#
loop_
_entity.id
_entity.type
_entity.pdbx_description
1 polymer ?
#
loop_
_entity_poly.entity_id
_entity_poly.type
_entity_poly.pdbx_seq_one_letter_code
_entity_poly.pdbx_strand_id
1 'polypeptide(L)'
;MSFAEQLTRLQVFLDADDLHDEALDYVAAHGYLTALSICSESVPDREWIDALFAEEPHYRDDAEREAIESTLLALKAHIARQLASDEEFELPCELDLGEDPDDSDLRGWCIGFMEGVFLREAAWFETAEEEVSEMLLPIMVGSGLFDEQPEFSDIASDANLMDDMIVQIPEALTALYLLCNAPDEKPALLKPRHH
;
A
#
# COMPACT_ATOMS: atom_id res chain seq x y z
N MET A 1 -23.42 4.09 -13.36
CA MET A 1 -22.05 3.63 -13.66
C MET A 1 -21.78 2.48 -12.71
N SER A 2 -21.29 1.35 -13.22
CA SER A 2 -20.83 0.24 -12.38
C SER A 2 -19.51 0.60 -11.69
N PHE A 3 -19.14 -0.13 -10.63
CA PHE A 3 -17.86 0.09 -9.96
C PHE A 3 -16.67 -0.12 -10.91
N ALA A 4 -16.73 -1.13 -11.78
CA ALA A 4 -15.70 -1.36 -12.80
C ALA A 4 -15.54 -0.17 -13.76
N GLU A 5 -16.64 0.43 -14.23
CA GLU A 5 -16.58 1.63 -15.07
C GLU A 5 -15.99 2.84 -14.33
N GLN A 6 -16.24 2.96 -13.02
CA GLN A 6 -15.62 4.00 -12.19
C GLN A 6 -14.11 3.78 -12.08
N LEU A 7 -13.66 2.55 -11.82
CA LEU A 7 -12.24 2.22 -11.74
C LEU A 7 -11.53 2.45 -13.07
N THR A 8 -12.12 2.08 -14.21
CA THR A 8 -11.54 2.38 -15.53
C THR A 8 -11.37 3.87 -15.75
N ARG A 9 -12.33 4.70 -15.31
CA ARG A 9 -12.20 6.15 -15.40
C ARG A 9 -11.10 6.69 -14.49
N LEU A 10 -11.02 6.16 -13.26
CA LEU A 10 -9.98 6.56 -12.30
C LEU A 10 -8.60 6.20 -12.84
N GLN A 11 -8.42 5.00 -13.36
CA GLN A 11 -7.17 4.56 -13.97
C GLN A 11 -6.73 5.49 -15.09
N VAL A 12 -7.62 5.78 -16.05
CA VAL A 12 -7.31 6.73 -17.15
C VAL A 12 -6.93 8.13 -16.64
N PHE A 13 -7.48 8.55 -15.49
CA PHE A 13 -7.14 9.85 -14.90
C PHE A 13 -5.79 9.83 -14.20
N LEU A 14 -5.47 8.78 -13.43
CA LEU A 14 -4.20 8.63 -12.72
C LEU A 14 -3.02 8.36 -13.65
N ASP A 15 -3.26 7.70 -14.78
CA ASP A 15 -2.22 7.38 -15.76
C ASP A 15 -2.03 8.51 -16.81
N ALA A 16 -2.57 9.71 -16.55
CA ALA A 16 -2.50 10.83 -17.49
C ALA A 16 -1.20 11.62 -17.34
N ASP A 17 -0.54 11.91 -18.48
CA ASP A 17 0.75 12.63 -18.55
C ASP A 17 0.70 14.09 -18.03
N ASP A 18 -0.48 14.64 -17.72
CA ASP A 18 -0.65 16.02 -17.26
C ASP A 18 -0.75 16.18 -15.73
N LEU A 19 -0.58 15.08 -15.00
CA LEU A 19 -0.38 15.10 -13.55
C LEU A 19 1.05 15.53 -13.17
N HIS A 20 1.24 15.82 -11.88
CA HIS A 20 2.57 16.12 -11.34
C HIS A 20 3.48 14.89 -11.46
N ASP A 21 4.78 15.08 -11.69
CA ASP A 21 5.75 13.99 -11.89
C ASP A 21 5.85 13.03 -10.67
N GLU A 22 5.50 13.51 -9.47
CA GLU A 22 5.47 12.72 -8.22
C GLU A 22 4.06 12.19 -7.88
N ALA A 23 3.06 12.41 -8.74
CA ALA A 23 1.73 11.84 -8.53
C ALA A 23 1.75 10.32 -8.73
N LEU A 24 0.98 9.61 -7.92
CA LEU A 24 0.87 8.16 -8.05
C LEU A 24 -0.05 7.78 -9.22
N ASP A 25 0.44 6.93 -10.12
CA ASP A 25 -0.38 6.26 -11.13
C ASP A 25 -1.40 5.30 -10.47
N TYR A 26 -2.24 4.63 -11.28
CA TYR A 26 -3.25 3.73 -10.73
C TYR A 26 -2.67 2.58 -9.89
N VAL A 27 -1.56 2.00 -10.32
CA VAL A 27 -0.96 0.83 -9.68
C VAL A 27 -0.30 1.22 -8.36
N ALA A 28 0.49 2.30 -8.36
CA ALA A 28 1.08 2.88 -7.18
C ALA A 28 0.02 3.39 -6.20
N ALA A 29 -1.05 4.04 -6.68
CA ALA A 29 -2.18 4.45 -5.84
C ALA A 29 -2.85 3.24 -5.16
N HIS A 30 -2.96 2.11 -5.84
CA HIS A 30 -3.48 0.89 -5.22
C HIS A 30 -2.56 0.37 -4.09
N GLY A 31 -1.24 0.38 -4.29
CA GLY A 31 -0.27 0.03 -3.23
C GLY A 31 -0.40 0.96 -2.02
N TYR A 32 -0.45 2.26 -2.28
CA TYR A 32 -0.64 3.31 -1.28
C TYR A 32 -1.91 3.13 -0.45
N LEU A 33 -3.05 2.92 -1.12
CA LEU A 33 -4.33 2.70 -0.45
C LEU A 33 -4.38 1.37 0.32
N THR A 34 -3.59 0.37 -0.08
CA THR A 34 -3.40 -0.88 0.67
C THR A 34 -2.72 -0.60 2.00
N ALA A 35 -1.58 0.10 2.00
CA ALA A 35 -0.88 0.48 3.23
C ALA A 35 -1.78 1.29 4.18
N LEU A 36 -2.50 2.29 3.67
CA LEU A 36 -3.46 3.08 4.46
C LEU A 36 -4.69 2.32 4.95
N SER A 37 -4.94 1.12 4.43
CA SER A 37 -6.02 0.23 4.88
C SER A 37 -5.54 -0.80 5.89
N ILE A 38 -4.22 -1.04 5.97
CA ILE A 38 -3.57 -1.89 6.98
C ILE A 38 -3.25 -1.09 8.24
N CYS A 39 -2.73 0.13 8.09
CA CYS A 39 -2.29 0.97 9.20
C CYS A 39 -3.39 1.16 10.25
N SER A 40 -3.04 1.01 11.53
CA SER A 40 -3.95 1.15 12.66
C SER A 40 -4.39 2.61 12.90
N GLU A 41 -3.59 3.58 12.45
CA GLU A 41 -3.90 5.00 12.53
C GLU A 41 -4.59 5.48 11.24
N SER A 42 -5.80 6.04 11.38
CA SER A 42 -6.53 6.59 10.26
C SER A 42 -5.95 7.92 9.78
N VAL A 43 -5.72 8.03 8.46
CA VAL A 43 -5.35 9.29 7.81
C VAL A 43 -6.62 9.99 7.29
N PRO A 44 -6.81 11.30 7.53
CA PRO A 44 -7.93 12.06 6.96
C PRO A 44 -7.97 12.02 5.44
N ASP A 45 -9.18 11.92 4.86
CA ASP A 45 -9.36 11.78 3.41
C ASP A 45 -8.64 12.83 2.59
N ARG A 46 -8.74 14.11 2.97
CA ARG A 46 -8.06 15.18 2.25
C ARG A 46 -6.54 15.03 2.28
N GLU A 47 -5.99 14.62 3.41
CA GLU A 47 -4.53 14.54 3.61
C GLU A 47 -3.90 13.48 2.70
N TRP A 48 -4.47 12.27 2.65
CA TRP A 48 -3.93 11.23 1.78
C TRP A 48 -4.26 11.45 0.30
N ILE A 49 -5.38 12.10 -0.04
CA ILE A 49 -5.69 12.48 -1.42
C ILE A 49 -4.69 13.54 -1.91
N ASP A 50 -4.38 14.55 -1.08
CA ASP A 50 -3.36 15.56 -1.40
C ASP A 50 -1.98 14.92 -1.64
N ALA A 51 -1.58 14.00 -0.76
CA ALA A 51 -0.31 13.31 -0.89
C ALA A 51 -0.24 12.43 -2.15
N LEU A 52 -1.32 11.72 -2.49
CA LEU A 52 -1.39 10.89 -3.71
C LEU A 52 -1.11 11.68 -4.99
N PHE A 53 -1.59 12.92 -5.07
CA PHE A 53 -1.41 13.76 -6.25
C PHE A 53 -0.15 14.64 -6.22
N ALA A 54 0.50 14.79 -5.06
CA ALA A 54 1.57 15.75 -4.73
C ALA A 54 1.18 17.24 -4.87
N GLU A 55 0.46 17.61 -5.94
CA GLU A 55 -0.17 18.90 -6.18
C GLU A 55 -1.64 18.68 -6.63
N GLU A 56 -2.54 19.64 -6.37
CA GLU A 56 -3.93 19.54 -6.82
C GLU A 56 -4.00 19.42 -8.36
N PRO A 57 -4.57 18.33 -8.91
CA PRO A 57 -4.57 18.13 -10.35
C PRO A 57 -5.56 19.05 -11.06
N HIS A 58 -5.34 19.27 -12.35
CA HIS A 58 -6.20 20.13 -13.17
C HIS A 58 -7.48 19.42 -13.59
N TYR A 59 -8.45 19.33 -12.68
CA TYR A 59 -9.79 18.83 -13.02
C TYR A 59 -10.47 19.71 -14.08
N ARG A 60 -11.19 19.10 -15.02
CA ARG A 60 -11.98 19.81 -16.03
C ARG A 60 -13.11 20.63 -15.41
N ASP A 61 -13.77 20.07 -14.39
CA ASP A 61 -14.90 20.67 -13.67
C ASP A 61 -15.07 20.03 -12.28
N ASP A 62 -15.90 20.65 -11.42
CA ASP A 62 -16.17 20.14 -10.06
C ASP A 62 -16.78 18.72 -10.08
N ALA A 63 -17.49 18.33 -11.13
CA ALA A 63 -18.10 17.02 -11.25
C ALA A 63 -17.07 15.93 -11.59
N GLU A 64 -15.99 16.29 -12.29
CA GLU A 64 -14.83 15.41 -12.45
C GLU A 64 -14.09 15.22 -11.15
N ARG A 65 -13.78 16.30 -10.42
CA ARG A 65 -13.16 16.19 -9.08
C ARG A 65 -13.97 15.27 -8.18
N GLU A 66 -15.27 15.52 -8.05
CA GLU A 66 -16.16 14.70 -7.21
C GLU A 66 -16.16 13.23 -7.66
N ALA A 67 -16.17 12.97 -8.97
CA ALA A 67 -16.14 11.60 -9.48
C ALA A 67 -14.82 10.88 -9.21
N ILE A 68 -13.67 11.55 -9.38
CA ILE A 68 -12.35 10.97 -9.11
C ILE A 68 -12.17 10.72 -7.61
N GLU A 69 -12.36 11.74 -6.79
CA GLU A 69 -12.17 11.62 -5.33
C GLU A 69 -13.15 10.60 -4.73
N SER A 70 -14.42 10.57 -5.13
CA SER A 70 -15.37 9.56 -4.65
C SER A 70 -15.00 8.13 -5.10
N THR A 71 -14.36 7.98 -6.26
CA THR A 71 -13.88 6.67 -6.72
C THR A 71 -12.65 6.23 -5.93
N LEU A 72 -11.73 7.13 -5.58
CA LEU A 72 -10.61 6.85 -4.68
C LEU A 72 -11.10 6.37 -3.30
N LEU A 73 -12.09 7.05 -2.72
CA LEU A 73 -12.72 6.63 -1.46
C LEU A 73 -13.34 5.22 -1.58
N ALA A 74 -14.04 4.96 -2.69
CA ALA A 74 -14.65 3.66 -2.94
C ALA A 74 -13.61 2.54 -3.16
N LEU A 75 -12.49 2.84 -3.82
CA LEU A 75 -11.36 1.93 -4.01
C LEU A 75 -10.72 1.59 -2.67
N LYS A 76 -10.39 2.58 -1.83
CA LYS A 76 -9.87 2.35 -0.48
C LYS A 76 -10.80 1.45 0.35
N ALA A 77 -12.11 1.73 0.32
CA ALA A 77 -13.11 0.92 1.02
C ALA A 77 -13.29 -0.49 0.41
N HIS A 78 -12.95 -0.68 -0.87
CA HIS A 78 -12.93 -1.99 -1.50
C HIS A 78 -11.72 -2.80 -1.03
N ILE A 79 -10.53 -2.21 -1.09
CA ILE A 79 -9.27 -2.80 -0.62
C ILE A 79 -9.37 -3.23 0.85
N ALA A 80 -9.87 -2.34 1.72
CA ALA A 80 -10.07 -2.67 3.14
C ALA A 80 -11.00 -3.88 3.36
N ARG A 81 -12.02 -4.06 2.50
CA ARG A 81 -12.92 -5.23 2.59
C ARG A 81 -12.25 -6.52 2.09
N GLN A 82 -11.38 -6.43 1.09
CA GLN A 82 -10.61 -7.58 0.60
C GLN A 82 -9.60 -8.03 1.67
N LEU A 83 -8.85 -7.10 2.27
CA LEU A 83 -7.92 -7.39 3.37
C LEU A 83 -8.61 -8.04 4.58
N ALA A 84 -9.85 -7.64 4.86
CA ALA A 84 -10.66 -8.20 5.95
C ALA A 84 -11.32 -9.56 5.62
N SER A 85 -11.19 -10.04 4.38
CA SER A 85 -11.78 -11.29 3.93
C SER A 85 -10.85 -12.48 4.17
N ASP A 86 -11.40 -13.69 4.14
CA ASP A 86 -10.60 -14.93 4.18
C ASP A 86 -10.04 -15.31 2.78
N GLU A 87 -10.29 -14.49 1.76
CA GLU A 87 -9.79 -14.70 0.40
C GLU A 87 -8.38 -14.13 0.27
N GLU A 88 -7.59 -14.71 -0.63
CA GLU A 88 -6.26 -14.21 -0.94
C GLU A 88 -6.35 -12.80 -1.54
N PHE A 89 -5.47 -11.90 -1.08
CA PHE A 89 -5.44 -10.53 -1.58
C PHE A 89 -4.81 -10.49 -2.97
N GLU A 90 -5.60 -10.15 -3.98
CA GLU A 90 -5.14 -10.03 -5.36
C GLU A 90 -4.60 -8.61 -5.63
N LEU A 91 -3.37 -8.52 -6.13
CA LEU A 91 -2.77 -7.27 -6.60
C LEU A 91 -3.33 -6.89 -7.99
N PRO A 92 -3.32 -5.60 -8.36
CA PRO A 92 -3.74 -5.16 -9.70
C PRO A 92 -2.72 -5.48 -10.80
N CYS A 93 -1.64 -6.20 -10.49
CA CYS A 93 -0.53 -6.55 -11.37
C CYS A 93 0.00 -7.94 -11.03
N GLU A 94 0.81 -8.51 -11.93
CA GLU A 94 1.50 -9.79 -11.69
C GLU A 94 2.64 -9.62 -10.68
N LEU A 95 2.97 -10.69 -9.95
CA LEU A 95 4.12 -10.73 -9.03
C LEU A 95 5.42 -11.00 -9.81
N ASP A 96 5.76 -10.07 -10.71
CA ASP A 96 6.93 -10.16 -11.59
C ASP A 96 7.56 -8.76 -11.79
N LEU A 97 8.88 -8.67 -11.59
CA LEU A 97 9.66 -7.45 -11.87
C LEU A 97 10.14 -7.38 -13.33
N GLY A 98 10.07 -8.47 -14.09
CA GLY A 98 10.49 -8.51 -15.48
C GLY A 98 12.01 -8.32 -15.67
N GLU A 99 12.41 -8.06 -16.92
CA GLU A 99 13.83 -7.83 -17.27
C GLU A 99 14.30 -6.41 -16.89
N ASP A 100 13.39 -5.44 -16.86
CA ASP A 100 13.64 -4.06 -16.46
C ASP A 100 12.70 -3.70 -15.29
N PRO A 101 13.18 -3.81 -14.03
CA PRO A 101 12.37 -3.55 -12.85
C PRO A 101 11.79 -2.14 -12.80
N ASP A 102 12.44 -1.15 -13.41
CA ASP A 102 12.01 0.25 -13.36
C ASP A 102 10.73 0.50 -14.17
N ASP A 103 10.44 -0.36 -15.15
CA ASP A 103 9.20 -0.36 -15.94
C ASP A 103 8.14 -1.32 -15.37
N SER A 104 8.37 -1.94 -14.21
CA SER A 104 7.46 -2.93 -13.61
C SER A 104 6.30 -2.27 -12.85
N ASP A 105 5.08 -2.69 -13.18
CA ASP A 105 3.87 -2.38 -12.41
C ASP A 105 4.03 -2.79 -10.93
N LEU A 106 4.68 -3.94 -10.65
CA LEU A 106 4.89 -4.41 -9.28
C LEU A 106 5.83 -3.48 -8.51
N ARG A 107 6.87 -2.95 -9.17
CA ARG A 107 7.74 -1.95 -8.55
C ARG A 107 6.96 -0.69 -8.21
N GLY A 108 6.15 -0.18 -9.15
CA GLY A 108 5.25 0.95 -8.91
C GLY A 108 4.29 0.72 -7.73
N TRP A 109 3.70 -0.47 -7.66
CA TRP A 109 2.83 -0.88 -6.55
C TRP A 109 3.58 -0.86 -5.20
N CYS A 110 4.78 -1.43 -5.16
CA CYS A 110 5.60 -1.48 -3.94
C CYS A 110 6.06 -0.08 -3.50
N ILE A 111 6.43 0.80 -4.44
CA ILE A 111 6.74 2.20 -4.15
C ILE A 111 5.53 2.88 -3.52
N GLY A 112 4.35 2.77 -4.15
CA GLY A 112 3.13 3.36 -3.61
C GLY A 112 2.78 2.83 -2.21
N PHE A 113 2.98 1.53 -1.96
CA PHE A 113 2.80 0.96 -0.62
C PHE A 113 3.74 1.61 0.40
N MET A 114 5.02 1.78 0.08
CA MET A 114 6.00 2.42 0.96
C MET A 114 5.67 3.90 1.22
N GLU A 115 5.16 4.65 0.23
CA GLU A 115 4.65 6.01 0.45
C GLU A 115 3.52 6.05 1.50
N GLY A 116 2.65 5.04 1.49
CA GLY A 116 1.59 4.90 2.50
C GLY A 116 2.13 4.55 3.89
N VAL A 117 3.22 3.77 3.96
CA VAL A 117 3.95 3.51 5.22
C VAL A 117 4.56 4.80 5.75
N PHE A 118 5.26 5.55 4.91
CA PHE A 118 5.94 6.80 5.30
C PHE A 118 4.97 7.87 5.81
N LEU A 119 3.75 7.93 5.25
CA LEU A 119 2.73 8.89 5.69
C LEU A 119 2.34 8.73 7.18
N ARG A 120 2.47 7.52 7.72
CA ARG A 120 2.23 7.21 9.13
C ARG A 120 3.34 6.34 9.72
N GLU A 121 4.59 6.63 9.38
CA GLU A 121 5.75 5.81 9.75
C GLU A 121 5.79 5.51 11.25
N ALA A 122 5.60 6.53 12.10
CA ALA A 122 5.62 6.36 13.55
C ALA A 122 4.58 5.34 14.06
N ALA A 123 3.41 5.26 13.42
CA ALA A 123 2.35 4.33 13.81
C ALA A 123 2.65 2.89 13.39
N TRP A 124 3.32 2.69 12.24
CA TRP A 124 3.72 1.36 11.76
C TRP A 124 4.70 0.68 12.71
N PHE A 125 5.61 1.43 13.32
CA PHE A 125 6.70 0.86 14.12
C PHE A 125 6.52 1.04 15.64
N GLU A 126 5.38 1.55 16.12
CA GLU A 126 5.19 1.88 17.55
C GLU A 126 5.23 0.65 18.47
N THR A 127 4.61 -0.46 18.06
CA THR A 127 4.31 -1.59 18.96
C THR A 127 5.05 -2.89 18.63
N ALA A 128 5.41 -3.10 17.36
CA ALA A 128 5.98 -4.35 16.84
C ALA A 128 7.00 -4.06 15.73
N GLU A 129 7.99 -3.20 16.03
CA GLU A 129 8.97 -2.69 15.05
C GLU A 129 9.72 -3.82 14.32
N GLU A 130 10.17 -4.84 15.04
CA GLU A 130 10.95 -5.96 14.48
C GLU A 130 10.08 -6.78 13.51
N GLU A 131 8.89 -7.19 13.94
CA GLU A 131 7.97 -7.97 13.13
C GLU A 131 7.47 -7.20 11.90
N VAL A 132 7.14 -5.91 12.04
CA VAL A 132 6.73 -5.06 10.91
C VAL A 132 7.88 -4.91 9.92
N SER A 133 9.10 -4.70 10.39
CA SER A 133 10.28 -4.58 9.51
C SER A 133 10.54 -5.86 8.70
N GLU A 134 10.43 -7.02 9.34
CA GLU A 134 10.57 -8.32 8.66
C GLU A 134 9.48 -8.52 7.60
N MET A 135 8.23 -8.18 7.91
CA MET A 135 7.11 -8.32 6.98
C MET A 135 7.12 -7.29 5.84
N LEU A 136 7.68 -6.10 6.06
CA LEU A 136 7.84 -5.10 5.00
C LEU A 136 8.96 -5.45 4.02
N LEU A 137 9.89 -6.33 4.39
CA LEU A 137 11.10 -6.60 3.62
C LEU A 137 10.84 -6.97 2.15
N PRO A 138 9.89 -7.86 1.80
CA PRO A 138 9.56 -8.15 0.39
C PRO A 138 9.11 -6.92 -0.40
N ILE A 139 8.34 -6.03 0.24
CA ILE A 139 7.81 -4.82 -0.39
C ILE A 139 8.92 -3.77 -0.53
N MET A 140 9.79 -3.64 0.47
CA MET A 140 10.98 -2.78 0.40
C MET A 140 11.89 -3.20 -0.76
N VAL A 141 12.17 -4.50 -0.92
CA VAL A 141 12.95 -5.04 -2.03
C VAL A 141 12.24 -4.82 -3.37
N GLY A 142 10.95 -5.12 -3.46
CA GLY A 142 10.16 -4.89 -4.68
C GLY A 142 10.16 -3.42 -5.11
N SER A 143 10.18 -2.48 -4.16
CA SER A 143 10.18 -1.03 -4.44
C SER A 143 11.48 -0.52 -5.05
N GLY A 144 12.63 -1.16 -4.78
CA GLY A 144 13.95 -0.66 -5.18
C GLY A 144 14.43 0.62 -4.49
N LEU A 145 13.61 1.24 -3.63
CA LEU A 145 13.95 2.50 -2.94
C LEU A 145 15.16 2.37 -2.00
N PHE A 146 15.50 1.13 -1.63
CA PHE A 146 16.53 0.80 -0.65
C PHE A 146 17.77 0.16 -1.29
N ASP A 147 17.83 0.02 -2.62
CA ASP A 147 18.88 -0.75 -3.33
C ASP A 147 20.30 -0.22 -3.07
N GLU A 148 20.45 1.09 -2.81
CA GLU A 148 21.73 1.73 -2.49
C GLU A 148 22.20 1.48 -1.05
N GLN A 149 21.35 0.92 -0.18
CA GLN A 149 21.69 0.67 1.22
C GLN A 149 22.53 -0.61 1.36
N PRO A 150 23.59 -0.61 2.20
CA PRO A 150 24.47 -1.76 2.38
C PRO A 150 23.74 -3.05 2.78
N GLU A 151 22.63 -2.94 3.48
CA GLU A 151 21.82 -4.06 3.95
C GLU A 151 21.03 -4.74 2.83
N PHE A 152 20.76 -4.01 1.73
CA PHE A 152 19.97 -4.46 0.58
C PHE A 152 20.82 -4.74 -0.65
N SER A 153 22.07 -4.27 -0.71
CA SER A 153 22.90 -4.36 -1.92
C SER A 153 23.12 -5.78 -2.42
N ASP A 154 23.23 -6.75 -1.50
CA ASP A 154 23.39 -8.17 -1.86
C ASP A 154 22.10 -8.71 -2.51
N ILE A 155 20.93 -8.33 -1.98
CA ILE A 155 19.61 -8.70 -2.51
C ILE A 155 19.36 -8.06 -3.87
N ALA A 156 19.58 -6.75 -3.99
CA ALA A 156 19.38 -5.99 -5.22
C ALA A 156 20.24 -6.50 -6.39
N SER A 157 21.36 -7.17 -6.08
CA SER A 157 22.25 -7.75 -7.09
C SER A 157 21.90 -9.19 -7.52
N ASP A 158 20.95 -9.85 -6.83
CA ASP A 158 20.53 -11.23 -7.11
C ASP A 158 19.05 -11.28 -7.47
N ALA A 159 18.78 -11.28 -8.78
CA ALA A 159 17.41 -11.33 -9.31
C ALA A 159 16.62 -12.56 -8.82
N ASN A 160 17.25 -13.72 -8.61
CA ASN A 160 16.51 -14.89 -8.11
C ASN A 160 16.08 -14.69 -6.66
N LEU A 161 16.92 -14.03 -5.85
CA LEU A 161 16.56 -13.71 -4.48
C LEU A 161 15.46 -12.66 -4.42
N MET A 162 15.49 -11.66 -5.31
CA MET A 162 14.38 -10.72 -5.46
C MET A 162 13.08 -11.43 -5.83
N ASP A 163 13.10 -12.31 -6.83
CA ASP A 163 11.95 -13.12 -7.26
C ASP A 163 11.40 -13.97 -6.11
N ASP A 164 12.28 -14.64 -5.34
CA ASP A 164 11.90 -15.43 -4.17
C ASP A 164 11.25 -14.58 -3.05
N MET A 165 11.56 -13.28 -2.99
CA MET A 165 10.98 -12.36 -2.01
C MET A 165 9.64 -11.80 -2.47
N ILE A 166 9.53 -11.30 -3.70
CA ILE A 166 8.30 -10.65 -4.18
C ILE A 166 7.09 -11.59 -4.20
N VAL A 167 7.30 -12.90 -4.39
CA VAL A 167 6.22 -13.90 -4.30
C VAL A 167 5.63 -14.03 -2.90
N GLN A 168 6.30 -13.51 -1.86
CA GLN A 168 5.83 -13.52 -0.48
C GLN A 168 4.97 -12.29 -0.13
N ILE A 169 4.85 -11.30 -1.03
CA ILE A 169 4.09 -10.07 -0.78
C ILE A 169 2.65 -10.35 -0.31
N PRO A 170 1.85 -11.22 -0.94
CA PRO A 170 0.47 -11.47 -0.48
C PRO A 170 0.38 -12.02 0.96
N GLU A 171 1.31 -12.90 1.34
CA GLU A 171 1.39 -13.43 2.71
C GLU A 171 1.79 -12.33 3.70
N ALA A 172 2.77 -11.50 3.34
CA ALA A 172 3.20 -10.36 4.13
C ALA A 172 2.04 -9.36 4.37
N LEU A 173 1.24 -9.04 3.36
CA LEU A 173 0.08 -8.16 3.50
C LEU A 173 -0.96 -8.71 4.48
N THR A 174 -1.22 -10.02 4.39
CA THR A 174 -2.12 -10.70 5.32
C THR A 174 -1.60 -10.63 6.75
N ALA A 175 -0.31 -10.91 6.94
CA ALA A 175 0.33 -10.89 8.25
C ALA A 175 0.36 -9.47 8.86
N LEU A 176 0.71 -8.45 8.07
CA LEU A 176 0.69 -7.04 8.49
C LEU A 176 -0.73 -6.59 8.86
N TYR A 177 -1.73 -6.96 8.05
CA TYR A 177 -3.13 -6.65 8.36
C TYR A 177 -3.57 -7.26 9.69
N LEU A 178 -3.27 -8.54 9.91
CA LEU A 178 -3.59 -9.24 11.15
C LEU A 178 -2.86 -8.64 12.35
N LEU A 179 -1.58 -8.27 12.21
CA LEU A 179 -0.82 -7.63 13.27
C LEU A 179 -1.40 -6.27 13.67
N CYS A 180 -1.67 -5.41 12.68
CA CYS A 180 -2.14 -4.04 12.92
C CYS A 180 -3.60 -3.97 13.39
N ASN A 181 -4.41 -4.97 13.05
CA ASN A 181 -5.84 -5.00 13.34
C ASN A 181 -6.22 -6.09 14.35
N ALA A 182 -5.24 -6.78 14.94
CA ALA A 182 -5.47 -7.69 16.05
C ALA A 182 -6.13 -6.92 17.21
N PRO A 183 -7.21 -7.45 17.80
CA PRO A 183 -7.77 -6.82 18.99
C PRO A 183 -6.71 -6.85 20.10
N ASP A 184 -6.49 -5.72 20.77
CA ASP A 184 -5.65 -5.64 21.97
C ASP A 184 -5.95 -6.85 22.87
N GLU A 185 -4.92 -7.63 23.22
CA GLU A 185 -5.08 -8.65 24.24
C GLU A 185 -5.66 -7.98 25.48
N LYS A 186 -6.95 -8.21 25.76
CA LYS A 186 -7.59 -7.71 26.97
C LYS A 186 -6.67 -8.06 28.13
N PRO A 187 -6.23 -7.09 28.96
CA PRO A 187 -5.35 -7.41 30.07
C PRO A 187 -6.04 -8.47 30.90
N ALA A 188 -5.42 -9.64 31.01
CA ALA A 188 -5.98 -10.78 31.71
C ALA A 188 -6.47 -10.30 33.09
N LEU A 189 -7.80 -10.26 33.26
CA LEU A 189 -8.44 -9.97 34.55
C LEU A 189 -8.24 -11.17 35.47
N LEU A 190 -6.99 -11.50 35.78
CA LEU A 190 -6.63 -12.36 36.89
C LEU A 190 -6.25 -11.46 38.06
N LYS A 191 -7.27 -10.94 38.76
CA LYS A 191 -7.05 -10.53 40.15
C LYS A 191 -7.23 -11.77 41.04
N PRO A 192 -6.21 -12.14 41.82
CA PRO A 192 -6.34 -13.19 42.82
C PRO A 192 -7.07 -12.60 44.02
N ARG A 193 -8.08 -13.29 44.56
CA ARG A 193 -8.49 -13.08 45.95
C ARG A 193 -8.73 -14.41 46.64
N HIS A 194 -7.69 -14.81 47.35
CA HIS A 194 -7.80 -15.51 48.62
C HIS A 194 -8.96 -14.94 49.46
N HIS A 195 -9.83 -15.82 49.93
CA HIS A 195 -10.14 -15.95 51.36
C HIS A 195 -10.66 -17.35 51.66
#